data_AF-A0A936IYW9-F1
#
_entry.id   AF-A0A936IYW9-F1
#
_cell.length_a   1.000
_cell.length_b   1.000
_cell.length_c   1.000
_cell.angle_alpha   90.00
_cell.angle_beta   90.00
_cell.angle_gamma   90.00
#
_symmetry.space_group_name_H-M   'P 1'
#
loop_
_entity.id
_entity.type
_entity.pdbx_description
1 polymer ?
#
loop_
_entity_poly.entity_id
_entity_poly.type
_entity_poly.pdbx_seq_one_letter_code
_entity_poly.pdbx_strand_id
1 'polypeptide(L)'
;MPEKERYSIVWQQAGEPLAQRFYVPGYRGMLPFFISGKDAEKLENKEGVQLNERQLLEGILYGLYEFDHNPKPWHNAEDRHTLTYLLDVLGNGFRFKSPEKLVLDIAYNLRERNGTRVSRVVLYNGIELVPFSSKIRSDLICDTWTVAAEDDNKQLLEPIPDWIMETNLFELLPAAKENICYYGLCAMVVLNYNPDEIEEYLNEFIYPNVEMQALKVRIKSLLEAPTRFSIKDLEL
;
A
#
# COMPACT_ATOMS: atom_id res chain seq x y z
N MET A 1 14.12 -15.68 -4.98
CA MET A 1 12.81 -15.07 -5.29
C MET A 1 12.66 -15.00 -6.80
N PRO A 2 11.47 -15.22 -7.37
CA PRO A 2 11.24 -14.93 -8.79
C PRO A 2 11.53 -13.46 -9.09
N GLU A 3 12.01 -13.18 -10.30
CA GLU A 3 12.24 -11.82 -10.78
C GLU A 3 10.92 -11.05 -10.81
N LYS A 4 10.91 -9.83 -10.28
CA LYS A 4 9.71 -9.00 -10.22
C LYS A 4 9.39 -8.47 -11.61
N GLU A 5 8.11 -8.51 -11.98
CA GLU A 5 7.61 -7.99 -13.24
C GLU A 5 7.78 -6.47 -13.29
N ARG A 6 8.39 -6.00 -14.38
CA ARG A 6 8.35 -4.57 -14.74
C ARG A 6 6.91 -4.13 -14.99
N TYR A 7 6.64 -2.86 -14.71
CA TYR A 7 5.35 -2.26 -14.93
C TYR A 7 5.47 -0.80 -15.38
N SER A 8 4.40 -0.28 -15.95
CA SER A 8 4.23 1.12 -16.31
C SER A 8 2.77 1.55 -16.10
N ILE A 9 2.56 2.80 -15.74
CA ILE A 9 1.23 3.42 -15.72
C ILE A 9 1.02 4.15 -17.04
N VAL A 10 0.02 3.73 -17.80
CA VAL A 10 -0.37 4.38 -19.05
C VAL A 10 -1.67 5.13 -18.83
N TRP A 11 -1.60 6.45 -18.95
CA TRP A 11 -2.78 7.31 -18.92
C TRP A 11 -3.34 7.45 -20.35
N GLN A 12 -4.60 7.08 -20.56
CA GLN A 12 -5.26 7.17 -21.86
C GLN A 12 -6.50 8.04 -21.78
N GLN A 13 -6.75 8.87 -22.79
CA GLN A 13 -7.92 9.73 -22.77
C GLN A 13 -9.19 8.88 -22.94
N ALA A 14 -10.18 9.13 -22.08
CA ALA A 14 -11.47 8.44 -22.17
C ALA A 14 -12.10 8.66 -23.55
N GLY A 15 -12.46 7.57 -24.23
CA GLY A 15 -13.07 7.60 -25.56
C GLY A 15 -12.10 7.56 -26.75
N GLU A 16 -10.79 7.65 -26.54
CA GLU A 16 -9.81 7.34 -27.59
C GLU A 16 -9.90 5.86 -28.02
N PRO A 17 -9.48 5.49 -29.25
CA PRO A 17 -9.67 4.14 -29.78
C PRO A 17 -9.22 3.00 -28.83
N LEU A 18 -8.13 3.19 -28.10
CA LEU A 18 -7.61 2.20 -27.15
C LEU A 18 -8.44 2.10 -25.86
N ALA A 19 -9.04 3.20 -25.41
CA ALA A 19 -9.83 3.28 -24.19
C ALA A 19 -11.34 3.34 -24.45
N GLN A 20 -11.78 3.26 -25.71
CA GLN A 20 -13.16 3.49 -26.13
C GLN A 20 -14.16 2.58 -25.42
N ARG A 21 -13.76 1.34 -25.14
CA ARG A 21 -14.60 0.37 -24.42
C ARG A 21 -14.82 0.72 -22.93
N PHE A 22 -14.02 1.62 -22.38
CA PHE A 22 -14.12 2.13 -21.01
C PHE A 22 -14.69 3.55 -20.95
N TYR A 23 -15.30 4.01 -22.05
CA TYR A 23 -15.88 5.33 -22.11
C TYR A 23 -16.96 5.52 -21.05
N VAL A 24 -16.80 6.56 -20.24
CA VAL A 24 -17.80 7.00 -19.27
C VAL A 24 -18.53 8.21 -19.86
N PRO A 25 -19.86 8.14 -20.10
CA PRO A 25 -20.60 9.26 -20.67
C PRO A 25 -20.37 10.57 -19.92
N GLY A 26 -19.96 11.61 -20.65
CA GLY A 26 -19.67 12.93 -20.09
C GLY A 26 -18.28 13.08 -19.48
N TYR A 27 -17.54 11.99 -19.25
CA TYR A 27 -16.15 12.04 -18.77
C TYR A 27 -15.19 12.27 -19.96
N ARG A 28 -14.28 13.24 -19.81
CA ARG A 28 -13.25 13.57 -20.80
C ARG A 28 -11.82 13.51 -20.23
N GLY A 29 -11.68 13.00 -19.00
CA GLY A 29 -10.39 12.87 -18.32
C GLY A 29 -9.60 11.65 -18.78
N MET A 30 -8.53 11.37 -18.05
CA MET A 30 -7.61 10.28 -18.33
C MET A 30 -7.97 9.04 -17.50
N LEU A 31 -7.80 7.86 -18.10
CA LEU A 31 -7.96 6.56 -17.48
C LEU A 31 -6.57 5.93 -17.28
N PRO A 32 -6.17 5.61 -16.03
CA PRO A 32 -4.89 4.97 -15.77
C PRO A 32 -4.97 3.45 -15.95
N PHE A 33 -4.03 2.89 -16.69
CA PHE A 33 -3.87 1.45 -16.86
C PHE A 33 -2.53 1.00 -16.28
N PHE A 34 -2.56 0.03 -15.36
CA PHE A 34 -1.37 -0.63 -14.84
C PHE A 34 -0.97 -1.75 -15.81
N ILE A 35 0.10 -1.54 -16.57
CA ILE A 35 0.59 -2.50 -17.56
C ILE A 35 1.81 -3.21 -16.99
N SER A 36 1.78 -4.53 -16.85
CA SER A 36 2.90 -5.32 -16.30
C SER A 36 3.29 -6.53 -17.14
N GLY A 37 4.47 -7.08 -16.85
CA GLY A 37 4.97 -8.31 -17.45
C GLY A 37 5.05 -8.22 -18.97
N LYS A 38 4.52 -9.22 -19.67
CA LYS A 38 4.58 -9.30 -21.15
C LYS A 38 3.94 -8.10 -21.85
N ASP A 39 2.91 -7.51 -21.28
CA ASP A 39 2.28 -6.34 -21.90
C ASP A 39 3.12 -5.07 -21.70
N ALA A 40 3.91 -5.00 -20.62
CA ALA A 40 4.88 -3.92 -20.45
C ALA A 40 6.03 -4.06 -21.46
N GLU A 41 6.53 -5.27 -21.69
CA GLU A 41 7.55 -5.56 -22.71
C GLU A 41 7.07 -5.18 -24.12
N LYS A 42 5.82 -5.52 -24.47
CA LYS A 42 5.22 -5.10 -25.75
C LYS A 42 5.17 -3.58 -25.88
N LEU A 43 4.75 -2.88 -24.82
CA LEU A 43 4.68 -1.42 -24.83
C LEU A 43 6.06 -0.79 -25.03
N GLU A 44 7.09 -1.30 -24.36
CA GLU A 44 8.49 -0.88 -24.55
C GLU A 44 8.96 -1.08 -26.00
N ASN A 45 8.53 -2.17 -26.63
CA ASN A 45 8.83 -2.49 -28.03
C ASN A 45 7.92 -1.79 -29.05
N LYS A 46 7.04 -0.86 -28.60
CA LYS A 46 6.06 -0.14 -29.43
C LYS A 46 5.07 -1.07 -30.14
N GLU A 47 4.82 -2.24 -29.57
CA GLU A 47 3.80 -3.17 -30.03
C GLU A 47 2.43 -2.80 -29.45
N GLY A 48 1.36 -3.22 -30.13
CA GLY A 48 0.00 -2.98 -29.66
C GLY A 48 -0.31 -3.76 -28.39
N VAL A 49 -0.80 -3.07 -27.36
CA VAL A 49 -1.32 -3.67 -26.12
C VAL A 49 -2.83 -3.49 -26.08
N GLN A 50 -3.54 -4.59 -25.86
CA GLN A 50 -4.99 -4.52 -25.66
C GLN A 50 -5.28 -4.21 -24.19
N LEU A 51 -5.75 -2.99 -23.93
CA LEU A 51 -6.10 -2.54 -22.59
C LEU A 51 -7.25 -3.37 -22.02
N ASN A 52 -7.15 -3.77 -20.75
CA ASN A 52 -8.17 -4.58 -20.09
C ASN A 52 -8.70 -4.05 -18.74
N GLU A 53 -9.86 -4.56 -18.30
CA GLU A 53 -10.57 -4.15 -17.08
C GLU A 53 -9.68 -4.31 -15.84
N ARG A 54 -8.84 -5.35 -15.82
CA ARG A 54 -7.96 -5.63 -14.69
C ARG A 54 -6.84 -4.59 -14.63
N GLN A 55 -6.23 -4.26 -15.78
CA GLN A 55 -5.24 -3.18 -15.90
C GLN A 55 -5.82 -1.83 -15.49
N LEU A 56 -7.08 -1.53 -15.85
CA LEU A 56 -7.76 -0.31 -15.43
C LEU A 56 -7.98 -0.29 -13.91
N LEU A 57 -8.48 -1.38 -13.33
CA LEU A 57 -8.73 -1.47 -11.89
C LEU A 57 -7.44 -1.31 -11.07
N GLU A 58 -6.38 -2.01 -11.45
CA GLU A 58 -5.05 -1.87 -10.84
C GLU A 58 -4.46 -0.46 -11.08
N GLY A 59 -4.68 0.07 -12.28
CA GLY A 59 -4.22 1.40 -12.69
C GLY A 59 -4.87 2.51 -11.90
N ILE A 60 -6.17 2.43 -11.62
CA ILE A 60 -6.85 3.43 -10.78
C ILE A 60 -6.35 3.34 -9.34
N LEU A 61 -6.30 2.14 -8.75
CA LEU A 61 -5.82 1.94 -7.38
C LEU A 61 -4.39 2.44 -7.18
N TYR A 62 -3.52 2.31 -8.16
CA TYR A 62 -2.16 2.85 -8.09
C TYR A 62 -2.12 4.34 -8.44
N GLY A 63 -2.73 4.71 -9.57
CA GLY A 63 -2.65 6.03 -10.19
C GLY A 63 -3.28 7.16 -9.38
N LEU A 64 -4.23 6.86 -8.49
CA LEU A 64 -4.72 7.83 -7.51
C LEU A 64 -3.59 8.45 -6.67
N TYR A 65 -2.52 7.70 -6.39
CA TYR A 65 -1.39 8.23 -5.64
C TYR A 65 -0.63 9.32 -6.44
N GLU A 66 -0.56 9.16 -7.76
CA GLU A 66 0.07 10.16 -8.64
C GLU A 66 -0.73 11.47 -8.67
N PHE A 67 -2.06 11.44 -8.48
CA PHE A 67 -2.84 12.67 -8.36
C PHE A 67 -2.37 13.53 -7.18
N ASP A 68 -2.16 12.91 -6.02
CA ASP A 68 -1.91 13.64 -4.78
C ASP A 68 -0.42 13.97 -4.57
N HIS A 69 0.50 13.12 -5.07
CA HIS A 69 1.93 13.25 -4.78
C HIS A 69 2.78 13.67 -5.98
N ASN A 70 2.28 13.50 -7.21
CA ASN A 70 3.01 13.86 -8.44
C ASN A 70 2.06 14.30 -9.56
N PRO A 71 1.22 15.32 -9.33
CA PRO A 71 0.17 15.70 -10.26
C PRO A 71 0.75 16.04 -11.63
N LYS A 72 0.16 15.45 -12.67
CA LYS A 72 0.51 15.75 -14.07
C LYS A 72 -0.36 16.89 -14.59
N PRO A 73 0.06 17.63 -15.63
CA PRO A 73 -0.73 18.73 -16.19
C PRO A 73 -2.13 18.35 -16.67
N TRP A 74 -2.37 17.06 -16.93
CA TRP A 74 -3.64 16.49 -17.37
C TRP A 74 -4.47 15.88 -16.24
N HIS A 75 -4.03 15.94 -14.98
CA HIS A 75 -4.80 15.49 -13.82
C HIS A 75 -5.76 16.61 -13.38
N ASN A 76 -7.06 16.33 -13.38
CA ASN A 76 -8.07 17.20 -12.76
C ASN A 76 -8.55 16.57 -11.45
N ALA A 77 -8.61 17.35 -10.37
CA ALA A 77 -9.13 16.88 -9.08
C ALA A 77 -10.54 16.28 -9.19
N GLU A 78 -11.37 16.81 -10.10
CA GLU A 78 -12.72 16.29 -10.36
C GLU A 78 -12.72 14.86 -10.95
N ASP A 79 -11.63 14.46 -11.63
CA ASP A 79 -11.49 13.11 -12.21
C ASP A 79 -11.49 12.05 -11.11
N ARG A 80 -11.01 12.39 -9.90
CA ARG A 80 -10.93 11.47 -8.76
C ARG A 80 -12.28 10.83 -8.46
N HIS A 81 -13.37 11.60 -8.46
CA HIS A 81 -14.72 11.06 -8.23
C HIS A 81 -15.13 10.05 -9.30
N THR A 82 -14.81 10.32 -10.56
CA THR A 82 -15.12 9.40 -11.67
C THR A 82 -14.29 8.13 -11.59
N LEU A 83 -13.00 8.24 -11.26
CA LEU A 83 -12.11 7.10 -11.08
C LEU A 83 -12.53 6.23 -9.89
N THR A 84 -12.91 6.84 -8.76
CA THR A 84 -13.46 6.11 -7.61
C THR A 84 -14.78 5.42 -7.96
N TYR A 85 -15.67 6.07 -8.71
CA TYR A 85 -16.89 5.43 -9.20
C TYR A 85 -16.58 4.22 -10.11
N LEU A 86 -15.59 4.35 -10.99
CA LEU A 86 -15.15 3.24 -11.85
C LEU A 86 -14.59 2.07 -11.05
N LEU A 87 -13.92 2.30 -9.92
CA LEU A 87 -13.48 1.22 -9.03
C LEU A 87 -14.66 0.42 -8.49
N ASP A 88 -15.77 1.05 -8.12
CA ASP A 88 -16.98 0.35 -7.69
C ASP A 88 -17.58 -0.48 -8.82
N VAL A 89 -17.71 0.10 -10.03
CA VAL A 89 -18.20 -0.61 -11.22
C VAL A 89 -17.34 -1.84 -11.55
N LEU A 90 -16.02 -1.66 -11.59
CA LEU A 90 -15.08 -2.74 -11.88
C LEU A 90 -15.08 -3.78 -10.74
N GLY A 91 -15.12 -3.33 -9.49
CA GLY A 91 -15.18 -4.18 -8.31
C GLY A 91 -16.38 -5.12 -8.33
N ASN A 92 -17.55 -4.58 -8.66
CA ASN A 92 -18.78 -5.34 -8.86
C ASN A 92 -18.68 -6.29 -10.05
N GLY A 93 -18.10 -5.83 -11.18
CA GLY A 93 -17.86 -6.66 -12.37
C GLY A 93 -16.97 -7.89 -12.08
N PHE A 94 -15.94 -7.72 -11.27
CA PHE A 94 -15.06 -8.80 -10.79
C PHE A 94 -15.61 -9.59 -9.59
N ARG A 95 -16.78 -9.21 -9.08
CA ARG A 95 -17.48 -9.86 -7.95
C ARG A 95 -16.67 -9.86 -6.65
N PHE A 96 -15.93 -8.80 -6.37
CA PHE A 96 -15.33 -8.61 -5.05
C PHE A 96 -16.43 -8.46 -4.00
N LYS A 97 -16.20 -9.04 -2.82
CA LYS A 97 -17.19 -9.05 -1.72
C LYS A 97 -17.37 -7.69 -1.06
N SER A 98 -16.34 -6.86 -1.08
CA SER A 98 -16.31 -5.53 -0.50
C SER A 98 -15.15 -4.72 -1.09
N PRO A 99 -15.18 -3.38 -0.97
CA PRO A 99 -14.04 -2.53 -1.31
C PRO A 99 -12.77 -2.91 -0.54
N GLU A 100 -12.89 -3.27 0.74
CA GLU A 100 -11.77 -3.76 1.55
C GLU A 100 -11.11 -5.00 0.90
N LYS A 101 -11.93 -5.97 0.50
CA LYS A 101 -11.43 -7.21 -0.11
C LYS A 101 -10.81 -6.95 -1.48
N LEU A 102 -11.39 -6.03 -2.26
CA LEU A 102 -10.82 -5.57 -3.52
C LEU A 102 -9.42 -5.01 -3.31
N VAL A 103 -9.25 -4.03 -2.41
CA VAL A 103 -7.94 -3.41 -2.15
C VAL A 103 -6.92 -4.46 -1.71
N LEU A 104 -7.25 -5.29 -0.71
CA LEU A 104 -6.33 -6.29 -0.15
C LEU A 104 -5.92 -7.34 -1.19
N ASP A 105 -6.85 -7.84 -2.01
CA ASP A 105 -6.53 -8.84 -3.02
C ASP A 105 -5.68 -8.26 -4.15
N ILE A 106 -5.93 -7.01 -4.55
CA ILE A 106 -5.13 -6.33 -5.57
C ILE A 106 -3.72 -6.02 -5.05
N ALA A 107 -3.62 -5.46 -3.85
CA ALA A 107 -2.35 -5.19 -3.18
C ALA A 107 -1.51 -6.46 -3.08
N TYR A 108 -2.08 -7.55 -2.56
CA TYR A 108 -1.40 -8.85 -2.46
C TYR A 108 -0.89 -9.34 -3.83
N ASN A 109 -1.73 -9.34 -4.86
CA ASN A 109 -1.33 -9.80 -6.20
C ASN A 109 -0.23 -8.93 -6.82
N LEU A 110 -0.23 -7.62 -6.58
CA LEU A 110 0.80 -6.70 -7.05
C LEU A 110 2.08 -6.80 -6.22
N ARG A 111 1.99 -7.08 -4.92
CA ARG A 111 3.15 -7.39 -4.05
C ARG A 111 3.93 -8.58 -4.61
N GLU A 112 3.22 -9.66 -4.95
CA GLU A 112 3.80 -10.88 -5.49
C GLU A 112 4.47 -10.64 -6.85
N ARG A 113 3.79 -9.95 -7.76
CA ARG A 113 4.28 -9.72 -9.14
C ARG A 113 5.28 -8.59 -9.26
N ASN A 114 4.98 -7.42 -8.71
CA ASN A 114 5.69 -6.16 -8.96
C ASN A 114 6.47 -5.64 -7.74
N GLY A 115 6.25 -6.22 -6.56
CA GLY A 115 7.01 -5.92 -5.35
C GLY A 115 6.27 -5.02 -4.36
N THR A 116 6.84 -4.90 -3.18
CA THR A 116 6.21 -4.28 -2.01
C THR A 116 5.91 -2.80 -2.20
N ARG A 117 6.75 -2.07 -2.95
CA ARG A 117 6.50 -0.65 -3.27
C ARG A 117 5.18 -0.43 -3.98
N VAL A 118 4.81 -1.29 -4.92
CA VAL A 118 3.54 -1.17 -5.67
C VAL A 118 2.36 -1.45 -4.75
N SER A 119 2.45 -2.51 -3.96
CA SER A 119 1.43 -2.87 -2.97
C SER A 119 1.21 -1.76 -1.95
N ARG A 120 2.30 -1.16 -1.42
CA ARG A 120 2.26 -0.01 -0.52
C ARG A 120 1.43 1.14 -1.10
N VAL A 121 1.66 1.50 -2.36
CA VAL A 121 0.93 2.59 -3.04
C VAL A 121 -0.57 2.28 -3.12
N VAL A 122 -0.92 1.04 -3.49
CA VAL A 122 -2.32 0.61 -3.56
C VAL A 122 -2.99 0.61 -2.18
N LEU A 123 -2.29 0.15 -1.14
CA LEU A 123 -2.81 0.14 0.23
C LEU A 123 -2.99 1.55 0.77
N TYR A 124 -2.06 2.46 0.46
CA TYR A 124 -2.14 3.87 0.84
C TYR A 124 -3.42 4.50 0.29
N ASN A 125 -3.67 4.39 -1.01
CA ASN A 125 -4.92 4.88 -1.61
C ASN A 125 -6.15 4.08 -1.11
N GLY A 126 -5.94 2.82 -0.76
CA GLY A 126 -6.94 1.96 -0.15
C GLY A 126 -7.48 2.48 1.17
N ILE A 127 -6.65 3.15 1.98
CA ILE A 127 -7.10 3.82 3.21
C ILE A 127 -8.08 4.95 2.89
N GLU A 128 -7.87 5.72 1.82
CA GLU A 128 -8.83 6.77 1.45
C GLU A 128 -10.18 6.20 0.99
N LEU A 129 -10.17 5.00 0.37
CA LEU A 129 -11.37 4.30 -0.05
C LEU A 129 -12.10 3.62 1.12
N VAL A 130 -11.35 3.11 2.10
CA VAL A 130 -11.89 2.39 3.27
C VAL A 130 -11.18 2.85 4.55
N PRO A 131 -11.46 4.07 5.05
CA PRO A 131 -10.66 4.72 6.11
C PRO A 131 -10.62 3.96 7.44
N PHE A 132 -11.64 3.17 7.73
CA PHE A 132 -11.76 2.43 8.99
C PHE A 132 -11.25 0.99 8.88
N SER A 133 -10.67 0.59 7.75
CA SER A 133 -10.18 -0.78 7.59
C SER A 133 -8.86 -1.01 8.31
N SER A 134 -8.92 -1.66 9.47
CA SER A 134 -7.75 -2.13 10.22
C SER A 134 -6.86 -3.07 9.40
N LYS A 135 -7.44 -3.89 8.50
CA LYS A 135 -6.67 -4.86 7.71
C LYS A 135 -5.80 -4.19 6.64
N ILE A 136 -6.37 -3.26 5.86
CA ILE A 136 -5.59 -2.44 4.91
C ILE A 136 -4.48 -1.68 5.65
N ARG A 137 -4.78 -1.10 6.81
CA ARG A 137 -3.78 -0.36 7.60
C ARG A 137 -2.66 -1.27 8.10
N SER A 138 -3.00 -2.46 8.58
CA SER A 138 -2.03 -3.48 8.98
C SER A 138 -1.09 -3.87 7.83
N ASP A 139 -1.63 -4.14 6.64
CA ASP A 139 -0.82 -4.47 5.45
C ASP A 139 0.04 -3.26 5.01
N LEU A 140 -0.49 -2.04 5.11
CA LEU A 140 0.22 -0.80 4.76
C LEU A 140 1.43 -0.57 5.68
N ILE A 141 1.29 -0.82 6.98
CA ILE A 141 2.39 -0.71 7.96
C ILE A 141 3.52 -1.68 7.57
N CYS A 142 3.19 -2.94 7.31
CA CYS A 142 4.17 -3.95 6.90
C CYS A 142 4.88 -3.56 5.60
N ASP A 143 4.12 -3.17 4.57
CA ASP A 143 4.70 -2.80 3.28
C ASP A 143 5.53 -1.51 3.37
N THR A 144 5.13 -0.57 4.23
CA THR A 144 5.90 0.66 4.48
C THR A 144 7.21 0.35 5.19
N TRP A 145 7.21 -0.57 6.16
CA TRP A 145 8.43 -1.02 6.82
C TRP A 145 9.43 -1.61 5.83
N THR A 146 8.98 -2.57 5.01
CA THR A 146 9.84 -3.23 4.01
C THR A 146 10.40 -2.21 3.02
N VAL A 147 9.60 -1.29 2.50
CA VAL A 147 10.10 -0.24 1.59
C VAL A 147 11.10 0.68 2.29
N ALA A 148 10.87 1.05 3.55
CA ALA A 148 11.81 1.85 4.33
C ALA A 148 13.15 1.11 4.56
N ALA A 149 13.10 -0.20 4.80
CA ALA A 149 14.28 -1.04 4.96
C ALA A 149 15.06 -1.22 3.65
N GLU A 150 14.37 -1.37 2.52
CA GLU A 150 14.98 -1.45 1.19
C GLU A 150 15.68 -0.14 0.78
N ASP A 151 15.06 1.00 1.09
CA ASP A 151 15.57 2.34 0.74
C ASP A 151 16.54 2.92 1.77
N ASP A 152 16.71 2.27 2.92
CA ASP A 152 17.38 2.84 4.12
C ASP A 152 16.84 4.24 4.47
N ASN A 153 15.51 4.41 4.39
CA ASN A 153 14.83 5.68 4.56
C ASN A 153 13.87 5.67 5.75
N LYS A 154 14.39 6.07 6.93
CA LYS A 154 13.60 6.13 8.17
C LYS A 154 12.42 7.10 8.14
N GLN A 155 12.42 8.13 7.28
CA GLN A 155 11.31 9.10 7.22
C GLN A 155 10.00 8.43 6.79
N LEU A 156 10.08 7.33 6.04
CA LEU A 156 8.91 6.54 5.66
C LEU A 156 8.21 5.89 6.87
N LEU A 157 8.91 5.75 8.01
CA LEU A 157 8.36 5.15 9.23
C LEU A 157 7.57 6.14 10.08
N GLU A 158 7.68 7.45 9.82
CA GLU A 158 7.04 8.51 10.62
C GLU A 158 5.53 8.30 10.85
N PRO A 159 4.73 7.84 9.86
CA PRO A 159 3.30 7.66 10.05
C PRO A 159 2.90 6.39 10.82
N ILE A 160 3.83 5.44 11.01
CA ILE A 160 3.50 4.10 11.53
C ILE A 160 2.88 4.14 12.94
N PRO A 161 3.43 4.88 13.92
CA PRO A 161 2.84 4.96 15.26
C PRO A 161 1.39 5.45 15.23
N ASP A 162 1.11 6.52 14.47
CA ASP A 162 -0.25 7.05 14.31
C ASP A 162 -1.20 6.05 13.68
N TRP A 163 -0.74 5.35 12.63
CA TRP A 163 -1.53 4.30 12.01
C TRP A 163 -1.86 3.16 12.97
N ILE A 164 -0.98 2.80 13.90
CA ILE A 164 -1.27 1.76 14.89
C ILE A 164 -2.33 2.24 15.88
N MET A 165 -2.26 3.49 16.34
CA MET A 165 -3.29 4.09 17.20
C MET A 165 -4.67 4.12 16.55
N GLU A 166 -4.74 4.31 15.23
CA GLU A 166 -5.98 4.26 14.45
C GLU A 166 -6.47 2.85 14.11
N THR A 167 -5.70 1.80 14.44
CA THR A 167 -6.02 0.42 14.08
C THR A 167 -6.81 -0.27 15.19
N ASN A 168 -7.97 -0.83 14.85
CA ASN A 168 -8.68 -1.73 15.76
C ASN A 168 -8.00 -3.11 15.77
N LEU A 169 -7.09 -3.31 16.73
CA LEU A 169 -6.29 -4.53 16.86
C LEU A 169 -7.13 -5.82 17.03
N PHE A 170 -8.37 -5.73 17.51
CA PHE A 170 -9.26 -6.87 17.67
C PHE A 170 -9.76 -7.46 16.34
N GLU A 171 -9.66 -6.69 15.24
CA GLU A 171 -10.06 -7.13 13.90
C GLU A 171 -8.97 -7.89 13.15
N LEU A 172 -7.76 -7.94 13.72
CA LEU A 172 -6.59 -8.53 13.08
C LEU A 172 -6.36 -9.98 13.51
N LEU A 173 -5.70 -10.72 12.62
CA LEU A 173 -5.14 -12.02 12.99
C LEU A 173 -4.08 -11.83 14.09
N PRO A 174 -3.98 -12.75 15.08
CA PRO A 174 -3.04 -12.60 16.20
C PRO A 174 -1.61 -12.29 15.76
N ALA A 175 -1.08 -13.03 14.77
CA ALA A 175 0.27 -12.81 14.25
C ALA A 175 0.44 -11.43 13.61
N ALA A 176 -0.55 -10.96 12.84
CA ALA A 176 -0.50 -9.64 12.21
C ALA A 176 -0.52 -8.53 13.27
N LYS A 177 -1.38 -8.66 14.27
CA LYS A 177 -1.47 -7.76 15.42
C LYS A 177 -0.12 -7.61 16.13
N GLU A 178 0.52 -8.73 16.46
CA GLU A 178 1.82 -8.73 17.14
C GLU A 178 2.92 -8.07 16.30
N ASN A 179 2.94 -8.37 15.00
CA ASN A 179 3.92 -7.81 14.08
C ASN A 179 3.80 -6.30 13.94
N ILE A 180 2.59 -5.75 13.77
CA ILE A 180 2.43 -4.30 13.64
C ILE A 180 2.71 -3.57 14.96
N CYS A 181 2.35 -4.15 16.11
CA CYS A 181 2.68 -3.57 17.41
C CYS A 181 4.20 -3.46 17.58
N TYR A 182 4.93 -4.52 17.21
CA TYR A 182 6.38 -4.52 17.18
C TYR A 182 6.95 -3.47 16.21
N TYR A 183 6.44 -3.37 14.99
CA TYR A 183 6.90 -2.35 14.03
C TYR A 183 6.67 -0.91 14.50
N GLY A 184 5.58 -0.63 15.22
CA GLY A 184 5.40 0.71 15.82
C GLY A 184 6.46 1.03 16.86
N LEU A 185 6.78 0.09 17.76
CA LEU A 185 7.86 0.30 18.72
C LEU A 185 9.21 0.52 17.99
N CYS A 186 9.51 -0.30 16.99
CA CYS A 186 10.73 -0.16 16.21
C CYS A 186 10.80 1.20 15.50
N ALA A 187 9.69 1.67 14.93
CA ALA A 187 9.62 2.98 14.29
C ALA A 187 9.92 4.10 15.30
N MET A 188 9.28 4.09 16.48
CA MET A 188 9.51 5.09 17.53
C MET A 188 10.98 5.13 17.97
N VAL A 189 11.61 3.97 18.18
CA VAL A 189 13.03 3.87 18.56
C VAL A 189 13.93 4.41 17.44
N VAL A 190 13.72 4.01 16.19
CA VAL A 190 14.52 4.47 15.04
C VAL A 190 14.38 5.98 14.81
N LEU A 191 13.20 6.52 15.06
CA LEU A 191 12.90 7.95 14.95
C LEU A 191 13.36 8.76 16.16
N ASN A 192 13.92 8.12 17.20
CA ASN A 192 14.41 8.74 18.43
C ASN A 192 13.31 9.47 19.21
N TYR A 193 12.14 8.85 19.31
CA TYR A 193 11.08 9.29 20.23
C TYR A 193 11.62 9.29 21.66
N ASN A 194 11.03 10.13 22.50
CA ASN A 194 11.52 10.26 23.86
C ASN A 194 11.15 9.01 24.71
N PRO A 195 11.87 8.74 25.80
CA PRO A 195 11.63 7.53 26.60
C PRO A 195 10.22 7.40 27.17
N ASP A 196 9.59 8.52 27.53
CA ASP A 196 8.24 8.52 28.12
C ASP A 196 7.20 8.07 27.07
N GLU A 197 7.31 8.57 25.83
CA GLU A 197 6.47 8.13 24.70
C GLU A 197 6.65 6.63 24.41
N ILE A 198 7.89 6.13 24.48
CA ILE A 198 8.19 4.71 24.29
C ILE A 198 7.57 3.88 25.43
N GLU A 199 7.63 4.34 26.66
CA GLU A 199 7.02 3.66 27.81
C GLU A 199 5.49 3.59 27.70
N GLU A 200 4.84 4.69 27.29
CA GLU A 200 3.41 4.71 27.01
C GLU A 200 3.03 3.69 25.93
N TYR A 201 3.77 3.67 24.82
CA TYR A 201 3.53 2.72 23.74
C TYR A 201 3.73 1.26 24.17
N LEU A 202 4.75 0.98 25.01
CA LEU A 202 4.98 -0.36 25.55
C LEU A 202 3.78 -0.85 26.37
N ASN A 203 3.23 0.02 27.23
CA ASN A 203 2.10 -0.30 28.08
C ASN A 203 0.79 -0.51 27.30
N GLU A 204 0.57 0.30 26.26
CA GLU A 204 -0.65 0.26 25.47
C GLU A 204 -0.64 -0.85 24.41
N PHE A 205 0.47 -1.00 23.68
CA PHE A 205 0.51 -1.83 22.49
C PHE A 205 1.35 -3.10 22.65
N ILE A 206 2.46 -3.06 23.38
CA ILE A 206 3.37 -4.23 23.45
C ILE A 206 2.93 -5.22 24.52
N TYR A 207 2.88 -4.81 25.79
CA TYR A 207 2.59 -5.73 26.90
C TYR A 207 1.23 -6.44 26.80
N PRO A 208 0.15 -5.78 26.31
CA PRO A 208 -1.15 -6.44 26.18
C PRO A 208 -1.28 -7.34 24.95
N ASN A 209 -0.47 -7.14 23.91
CA ASN A 209 -0.71 -7.77 22.60
C ASN A 209 0.38 -8.72 22.13
N VAL A 210 1.63 -8.56 22.57
CA VAL A 210 2.76 -9.39 22.11
C VAL A 210 2.97 -10.56 23.04
N GLU A 211 2.69 -11.77 22.53
CA GLU A 211 2.85 -13.02 23.27
C GLU A 211 4.02 -13.86 22.75
N MET A 212 4.34 -13.72 21.46
CA MET A 212 5.38 -14.46 20.77
C MET A 212 6.75 -14.23 21.41
N GLN A 213 7.36 -15.32 21.90
CA GLN A 213 8.63 -15.25 22.62
C GLN A 213 9.76 -14.69 21.76
N ALA A 214 9.78 -15.00 20.47
CA ALA A 214 10.77 -14.46 19.54
C ALA A 214 10.71 -12.92 19.46
N LEU A 215 9.50 -12.34 19.40
CA LEU A 215 9.31 -10.89 19.41
C LEU A 215 9.71 -10.28 20.75
N LYS A 216 9.35 -10.90 21.88
CA LYS A 216 9.76 -10.42 23.22
C LYS A 216 11.28 -10.33 23.36
N VAL A 217 12.02 -11.32 22.84
CA VAL A 217 13.49 -11.29 22.83
C VAL A 217 14.01 -10.14 21.97
N ARG A 218 13.48 -9.95 20.75
CA ARG A 218 13.86 -8.85 19.86
C ARG A 218 13.60 -7.48 20.50
N ILE A 219 12.42 -7.29 21.07
CA ILE A 219 12.03 -6.05 21.77
C ILE A 219 13.00 -5.75 22.91
N LYS A 220 13.30 -6.75 23.75
CA LYS A 220 14.26 -6.57 24.84
C LYS A 220 15.64 -6.14 24.31
N SER A 221 16.14 -6.80 23.27
CA SER A 221 17.43 -6.45 22.68
C SER A 221 17.44 -5.04 22.08
N LEU A 222 16.35 -4.63 21.42
CA LEU A 222 16.18 -3.27 20.90
C LEU A 222 16.25 -2.22 22.01
N LEU A 223 15.53 -2.43 23.12
CA LEU A 223 15.50 -1.47 24.23
C LEU A 223 16.82 -1.39 25.00
N GLU A 224 17.56 -2.50 25.12
CA GLU A 224 18.86 -2.52 25.80
C GLU A 224 19.99 -1.85 24.98
N ALA A 225 19.89 -1.88 23.65
CA ALA A 225 20.93 -1.37 22.77
C ALA A 225 20.37 -0.81 21.45
N PRO A 226 19.59 0.28 21.48
CA PRO A 226 18.83 0.77 20.33
C PRO A 226 19.70 1.15 19.13
N THR A 227 20.90 1.70 19.38
CA THR A 227 21.83 2.13 18.33
C THR A 227 22.52 0.99 17.57
N ARG A 228 22.27 -0.28 17.95
CA ARG A 228 22.89 -1.45 17.30
C ARG A 228 22.10 -1.95 16.10
N PHE A 229 20.89 -1.46 15.89
CA PHE A 229 19.98 -1.98 14.88
C PHE A 229 19.80 -0.97 13.75
N SER A 230 19.96 -1.42 12.52
CA SER A 230 19.43 -0.74 11.35
C SER A 230 17.95 -1.06 11.15
N ILE A 231 17.25 -0.31 10.28
CA ILE A 231 15.85 -0.60 9.92
C ILE A 231 15.71 -2.03 9.41
N LYS A 232 16.69 -2.48 8.61
CA LYS A 232 16.73 -3.81 8.02
C LYS A 232 16.91 -4.93 9.05
N ASP A 233 17.70 -4.70 10.10
CA ASP A 233 17.89 -5.70 11.18
C ASP A 233 16.60 -5.95 11.97
N LEU A 234 15.68 -4.99 11.94
CA LEU A 234 14.41 -5.03 12.67
C LEU A 234 13.26 -5.58 11.85
N GLU A 235 13.43 -5.87 10.56
CA GLU A 235 12.42 -6.54 9.73
C GLU A 235 12.12 -7.97 10.23
N LEU A 236 10.86 -8.40 10.11
CA LEU A 236 10.37 -9.72 10.54
C LEU A 236 10.40 -10.77 9.43
#